data_AF-G2Q762-F1
#
_entry.id   AF-G2Q762-F1
#
_cell.length_a   1.000
_cell.length_b   1.000
_cell.length_c   1.000
_cell.angle_alpha   90.00
_cell.angle_beta   90.00
_cell.angle_gamma   90.00
#
_symmetry.space_group_name_H-M   'P 1'
#
loop_
_entity.id
_entity.type
_entity.pdbx_description
1 polymer ?
#
loop_
_entity_poly.entity_id
_entity_poly.type
_entity_poly.pdbx_seq_one_letter_code
_entity_poly.pdbx_strand_id
1 'polypeptide(L)'
;MALLATSKPSPTASLTQRSDVISTFHPLVNSAVQFQQLIGSAAFHLVVRAYFAATIAATVSLWASRSIAWRTLLGSRAVVARALFLSKWLAWSAWDSKPSRRLRRRLELELFLWFLGPGGNTLLLMLFWPGWLMLAALFWGVWRLTG
;
A
#
# COMPACT_ATOMS: atom_id res chain seq x y z
N MET A 1 73.49 11.48 81.63
CA MET A 1 72.98 11.90 80.31
C MET A 1 72.89 10.68 79.41
N ALA A 2 71.70 10.10 79.24
CA ALA A 2 71.41 9.21 78.11
C ALA A 2 69.90 9.23 77.89
N LEU A 3 69.50 9.86 76.79
CA LEU A 3 68.14 10.10 76.33
C LEU A 3 67.60 8.83 75.67
N LEU A 4 66.50 8.27 76.17
CA LEU A 4 65.73 7.24 75.45
C LEU A 4 64.76 7.94 74.50
N ALA A 5 65.19 8.08 73.24
CA ALA A 5 64.34 8.54 72.15
C ALA A 5 63.44 7.40 71.65
N THR A 6 62.14 7.67 71.70
CA THR A 6 61.03 6.87 71.19
C THR A 6 61.10 6.66 69.67
N SER A 7 61.19 5.41 69.19
CA SER A 7 61.08 5.06 67.77
C SER A 7 59.62 4.78 67.38
N LYS A 8 59.05 5.60 66.48
CA LYS A 8 57.77 5.31 65.79
C LYS A 8 58.03 4.32 64.64
N PRO A 9 57.19 3.28 64.44
CA PRO A 9 57.30 2.41 63.27
C PRO A 9 56.70 3.09 62.02
N SER A 10 57.50 3.17 60.96
CA SER A 10 57.10 3.66 59.62
C SER A 10 56.09 2.71 58.94
N PRO A 11 55.07 3.24 58.24
CA PRO A 11 54.06 2.45 57.53
C PRO A 11 54.57 2.03 56.14
N THR A 12 55.58 1.17 56.09
CA THR A 12 56.19 0.75 54.81
C THR A 12 55.76 -0.66 54.37
N ALA A 13 55.16 -1.45 55.27
CA ALA A 13 54.83 -2.86 54.99
C ALA A 13 53.57 -3.07 54.12
N SER A 14 52.60 -2.15 54.14
CA SER A 14 51.34 -2.29 53.40
C SER A 14 51.43 -1.90 51.92
N LEU A 15 52.44 -1.11 51.53
CA LEU A 15 52.66 -0.67 50.15
C LEU A 15 53.31 -1.78 49.30
N THR A 16 54.26 -2.52 49.85
CA THR A 16 54.96 -3.60 49.15
C THR A 16 54.06 -4.81 48.91
N GLN A 17 53.21 -5.15 49.88
CA GLN A 17 52.23 -6.25 49.72
C GLN A 17 51.19 -5.95 48.64
N ARG A 18 50.84 -4.68 48.44
CA ARG A 18 49.94 -4.25 47.35
C ARG A 18 50.60 -4.36 45.98
N SER A 19 51.91 -4.12 45.85
CA SER A 19 52.60 -4.24 44.56
C SER A 19 52.80 -5.69 44.11
N ASP A 20 53.00 -6.64 45.03
CA ASP A 20 53.15 -8.07 44.69
C ASP A 20 51.83 -8.73 44.27
N VAL A 21 50.70 -8.28 44.84
CA VAL A 21 49.38 -8.71 44.38
C VAL A 21 49.10 -8.08 43.01
N ILE A 22 49.38 -6.79 42.81
CA ILE A 22 49.15 -6.16 41.49
C ILE A 22 50.05 -6.78 40.40
N SER A 23 51.29 -7.16 40.70
CA SER A 23 52.21 -7.76 39.72
C SER A 23 51.81 -9.19 39.32
N THR A 24 51.22 -9.97 40.23
CA THR A 24 50.73 -11.33 39.94
C THR A 24 49.40 -11.34 39.17
N PHE A 25 48.53 -10.35 39.39
CA PHE A 25 47.28 -10.21 38.64
C PHE A 25 47.45 -9.55 37.26
N HIS A 26 48.51 -8.75 37.06
CA HIS A 26 48.81 -8.09 35.79
C HIS A 26 48.83 -9.02 34.56
N PRO A 27 49.52 -10.18 34.55
CA PRO A 27 49.52 -11.08 33.40
C PRO A 27 48.14 -11.70 33.12
N LEU A 28 47.34 -11.92 34.16
CA LEU A 28 46.01 -12.53 34.07
C LEU A 28 44.97 -11.53 33.55
N VAL A 29 45.08 -10.26 33.94
CA VAL A 29 44.29 -9.16 33.36
C VAL A 29 44.71 -8.92 31.91
N ASN A 30 46.01 -8.94 31.60
CA ASN A 30 46.48 -8.73 30.23
C ASN A 30 46.00 -9.84 29.27
N SER A 31 46.02 -11.10 29.70
CA SER A 31 45.48 -12.19 28.90
C SER A 31 43.96 -12.09 28.73
N ALA A 32 43.21 -11.73 29.78
CA ALA A 32 41.77 -11.49 29.68
C ALA A 32 41.43 -10.36 28.70
N VAL A 33 42.20 -9.27 28.72
CA VAL A 33 42.05 -8.16 27.77
C VAL A 33 42.33 -8.60 26.33
N GLN A 34 43.35 -9.43 26.10
CA GLN A 34 43.64 -9.98 24.77
C GLN A 34 42.51 -10.88 24.27
N PHE A 35 41.96 -11.76 25.10
CA PHE A 35 40.80 -12.58 24.74
C PHE A 35 39.57 -11.73 24.44
N GLN A 36 39.32 -10.69 25.24
CA GLN A 36 38.21 -9.77 25.02
C GLN A 36 38.37 -8.98 23.70
N GLN A 37 39.60 -8.60 23.34
CA GLN A 37 39.90 -7.96 22.05
C GLN A 37 39.72 -8.91 20.86
N LEU A 38 40.13 -10.18 20.98
CA LEU A 38 39.92 -11.20 19.95
C LEU A 38 38.44 -11.53 19.75
N ILE A 39 37.69 -11.68 20.86
CA ILE A 39 36.25 -11.90 20.81
C ILE A 39 35.55 -10.68 20.22
N GLY A 40 35.96 -9.47 20.62
CA GLY A 40 35.42 -8.22 20.10
C GLY A 40 35.65 -8.04 18.59
N SER A 41 36.84 -8.35 18.10
CA SER A 41 37.16 -8.26 16.66
C SER A 41 36.44 -9.32 15.84
N ALA A 42 36.39 -10.56 16.33
CA ALA A 42 35.65 -11.65 15.68
C ALA A 42 34.14 -11.36 15.64
N ALA A 43 33.57 -10.87 16.75
CA ALA A 43 32.16 -10.47 16.81
C ALA A 43 31.88 -9.31 15.86
N PHE A 44 32.75 -8.30 15.81
CA PHE A 44 32.62 -7.19 14.87
C PHE A 44 32.63 -7.67 13.41
N HIS A 45 33.56 -8.55 13.04
CA HIS A 45 33.60 -9.14 11.70
C HIS A 45 32.33 -9.93 11.37
N LEU A 46 31.79 -10.70 12.32
CA LEU A 46 30.55 -11.44 12.14
C LEU A 46 29.35 -10.50 11.96
N VAL A 47 29.24 -9.45 12.77
CA VAL A 47 28.17 -8.46 12.68
C VAL A 47 28.21 -7.72 11.34
N VAL A 48 29.39 -7.26 10.92
CA VAL A 48 29.57 -6.57 9.63
C VAL A 48 29.19 -7.51 8.47
N ARG A 49 29.65 -8.76 8.50
CA ARG A 49 29.32 -9.74 7.44
C ARG A 49 27.83 -10.09 7.42
N ALA A 50 27.21 -10.27 8.59
CA ALA A 50 25.78 -10.52 8.70
C ALA A 50 24.95 -9.33 8.20
N TYR A 51 25.38 -8.10 8.51
CA TYR A 51 24.75 -6.88 8.03
C TYR A 51 24.85 -6.75 6.49
N PHE A 52 26.01 -7.01 5.90
CA PHE A 52 26.17 -7.04 4.45
C PHE A 52 25.31 -8.14 3.80
N ALA A 53 25.28 -9.34 4.38
CA ALA A 53 24.44 -10.42 3.88
C ALA A 53 22.95 -10.06 3.95
N ALA A 54 22.50 -9.46 5.06
CA ALA A 54 21.12 -9.04 5.25
C ALA A 54 20.71 -7.92 4.29
N THR A 55 21.57 -6.93 4.06
CA THR A 55 21.31 -5.82 3.13
C THR A 55 21.28 -6.29 1.67
N ILE A 56 22.17 -7.20 1.28
CA ILE A 56 22.13 -7.84 -0.05
C ILE A 56 20.84 -8.67 -0.19
N ALA A 57 20.50 -9.50 0.80
CA ALA A 57 19.28 -10.29 0.76
C ALA A 57 18.02 -9.42 0.67
N ALA A 58 17.95 -8.33 1.45
CA ALA A 58 16.85 -7.38 1.43
C ALA A 58 16.73 -6.67 0.08
N THR A 59 17.84 -6.20 -0.50
CA THR A 59 17.81 -5.54 -1.81
C THR A 59 17.39 -6.50 -2.91
N VAL A 60 17.96 -7.70 -2.96
CA VAL A 60 17.57 -8.74 -3.94
C VAL A 60 16.09 -9.10 -3.80
N SER A 61 15.59 -9.25 -2.58
CA SER A 61 14.17 -9.52 -2.32
C SER A 61 13.27 -8.38 -2.81
N LEU A 62 13.64 -7.11 -2.59
CA LEU A 62 12.90 -5.96 -3.09
C LEU A 62 12.89 -5.91 -4.63
N TRP A 63 14.03 -6.19 -5.28
CA TRP A 63 14.13 -6.25 -6.74
C TRP A 63 13.31 -7.40 -7.33
N ALA A 64 13.36 -8.57 -6.70
CA ALA A 64 12.55 -9.73 -7.08
C ALA A 64 11.05 -9.42 -6.93
N SER A 65 10.63 -8.85 -5.80
CA SER A 65 9.25 -8.46 -5.54
C SER A 65 8.74 -7.43 -6.55
N ARG A 66 9.54 -6.38 -6.85
CA ARG A 66 9.22 -5.40 -7.90
C ARG A 66 9.08 -6.04 -9.28
N SER A 67 9.98 -6.97 -9.61
CA SER A 67 9.94 -7.67 -10.90
C SER A 67 8.70 -8.55 -11.04
N ILE A 68 8.33 -9.26 -9.97
CA ILE A 68 7.11 -10.07 -9.92
C ILE A 68 5.88 -9.17 -10.04
N ALA A 69 5.79 -8.10 -9.26
CA ALA A 69 4.69 -7.15 -9.31
C ALA A 69 4.52 -6.52 -10.70
N TRP A 70 5.63 -6.19 -11.37
CA TRP A 70 5.58 -5.67 -12.75
C TRP A 70 5.05 -6.72 -13.74
N ARG A 71 5.52 -7.96 -13.62
CA ARG A 71 5.04 -9.08 -14.46
C ARG A 71 3.57 -9.40 -14.23
N THR A 72 3.10 -9.40 -12.99
CA THR A 72 1.68 -9.63 -12.67
C THR A 72 0.81 -8.46 -13.15
N LEU A 73 1.30 -7.23 -13.10
CA LEU A 73 0.60 -6.06 -13.63
C LEU A 73 0.50 -6.11 -15.16
N LEU A 74 1.57 -6.48 -15.87
CA LEU A 74 1.53 -6.68 -17.31
C LEU A 74 0.60 -7.84 -17.71
N GLY A 75 0.70 -8.96 -16.99
CA GLY A 75 -0.13 -10.14 -17.21
C GLY A 75 -1.62 -9.83 -17.00
N SER A 76 -1.97 -9.17 -15.89
CA SER A 76 -3.36 -8.78 -15.59
C SER A 76 -3.92 -7.81 -16.63
N ARG A 77 -3.14 -6.83 -17.10
CA ARG A 77 -3.55 -5.95 -18.20
C ARG A 77 -3.86 -6.72 -19.47
N ALA A 78 -3.02 -7.69 -19.85
CA ALA A 78 -3.27 -8.53 -21.02
C ALA A 78 -4.52 -9.40 -20.87
N VAL A 79 -4.73 -9.98 -19.69
CA VAL A 79 -5.94 -10.77 -19.37
C VAL A 79 -7.19 -9.91 -19.44
N VAL A 80 -7.18 -8.72 -18.82
CA VAL A 80 -8.32 -7.80 -18.87
C VAL A 80 -8.62 -7.36 -20.30
N ALA A 81 -7.59 -6.99 -21.08
CA ALA A 81 -7.79 -6.61 -22.48
C ALA A 81 -8.43 -7.74 -23.32
N ARG A 82 -7.95 -8.98 -23.14
CA ARG A 82 -8.53 -10.15 -23.81
C ARG A 82 -9.95 -10.43 -23.34
N ALA A 83 -10.23 -10.34 -22.05
CA ALA A 83 -11.56 -10.52 -21.50
C ALA A 83 -12.55 -9.49 -22.04
N LEU A 84 -12.14 -8.22 -22.14
CA LEU A 84 -12.95 -7.15 -22.74
C LEU A 84 -13.18 -7.38 -24.24
N PHE A 85 -12.18 -7.86 -24.96
CA PHE A 85 -12.34 -8.19 -26.38
C PHE A 85 -13.31 -9.36 -26.58
N LEU A 86 -13.13 -10.44 -25.82
CA LEU A 86 -14.01 -11.62 -25.83
C LEU A 86 -15.43 -11.25 -25.42
N SER A 87 -15.62 -10.42 -24.39
CA SER A 87 -16.96 -10.00 -23.96
C SER A 87 -17.64 -9.14 -25.02
N LYS A 88 -16.93 -8.21 -25.65
CA LYS A 88 -17.45 -7.42 -26.78
C LYS A 88 -17.83 -8.31 -27.95
N TRP A 89 -16.98 -9.27 -28.30
CA TRP A 89 -17.25 -10.21 -29.38
C TRP A 89 -18.46 -11.09 -29.09
N LEU A 90 -18.57 -11.63 -27.87
CA LEU A 90 -19.72 -12.40 -27.41
C LEU A 90 -21.00 -11.55 -27.42
N ALA A 91 -20.93 -10.32 -26.90
CA ALA A 91 -22.06 -9.40 -26.91
C ALA A 91 -22.49 -9.09 -28.35
N TRP A 92 -21.54 -8.85 -29.27
CA TRP A 92 -21.83 -8.60 -30.67
C TRP A 92 -22.40 -9.83 -31.37
N SER A 93 -21.87 -11.03 -31.09
CA SER A 93 -22.39 -12.29 -31.62
C SER A 93 -23.80 -12.59 -31.10
N ALA A 94 -24.04 -12.38 -29.81
CA ALA A 94 -25.38 -12.48 -29.21
C ALA A 94 -26.34 -11.44 -29.81
N TRP A 95 -25.85 -10.22 -30.05
CA TRP A 95 -26.60 -9.16 -30.71
C TRP A 95 -26.92 -9.51 -32.17
N ASP A 96 -26.02 -10.16 -32.89
CA ASP A 96 -26.26 -10.53 -34.29
C ASP A 96 -27.13 -11.79 -34.47
N SER A 97 -27.38 -12.50 -33.37
CA SER A 97 -28.19 -13.73 -33.38
C SER A 97 -29.62 -13.52 -33.91
N LYS A 98 -30.16 -14.55 -34.56
CA LYS A 98 -31.55 -14.59 -35.05
C LYS A 98 -32.60 -14.20 -33.98
N PRO A 99 -32.54 -14.68 -32.71
CA PRO A 99 -33.51 -14.27 -31.70
C PRO A 99 -33.40 -12.78 -31.34
N SER A 100 -32.18 -12.24 -31.25
CA SER A 100 -31.97 -10.79 -31.01
C SER A 100 -32.55 -9.94 -32.14
N ARG A 101 -32.35 -10.34 -33.41
CA ARG A 101 -32.96 -9.65 -34.57
C ARG A 101 -34.49 -9.69 -34.53
N ARG A 102 -35.09 -10.80 -34.10
CA ARG A 102 -36.55 -10.91 -33.92
C ARG A 102 -37.06 -10.01 -32.79
N LEU A 103 -36.34 -9.98 -31.66
CA LEU A 103 -36.64 -9.09 -30.54
C LEU A 103 -36.59 -7.63 -30.96
N ARG A 104 -35.59 -7.19 -31.75
CA ARG A 104 -35.54 -5.82 -32.27
C ARG A 104 -36.74 -5.46 -33.11
N ARG A 105 -37.08 -6.28 -34.10
CA ARG A 105 -38.25 -6.01 -34.96
C ARG A 105 -39.53 -5.98 -34.15
N ARG A 106 -39.65 -6.82 -33.12
CA ARG A 106 -40.79 -6.82 -32.21
C ARG A 106 -40.85 -5.55 -31.36
N LEU A 107 -39.72 -5.15 -30.78
CA LEU A 107 -39.62 -3.91 -30.00
C LEU A 107 -39.89 -2.68 -30.85
N GLU A 108 -39.34 -2.60 -32.07
CA GLU A 108 -39.64 -1.54 -33.03
C GLU A 108 -41.13 -1.50 -33.33
N LEU A 109 -41.75 -2.64 -33.63
CA LEU A 109 -43.17 -2.71 -33.92
C LEU A 109 -44.03 -2.33 -32.71
N GLU A 110 -43.69 -2.81 -31.50
CA GLU A 110 -44.36 -2.42 -30.26
C GLU A 110 -44.19 -0.93 -29.94
N LEU A 111 -43.01 -0.35 -30.20
CA LEU A 111 -42.76 1.10 -30.09
C LEU A 111 -43.60 1.91 -31.08
N PHE A 112 -43.63 1.50 -32.34
CA PHE A 112 -44.48 2.12 -33.35
C PHE A 112 -45.96 1.97 -32.98
N LEU A 113 -46.40 0.81 -32.50
CA LEU A 113 -47.77 0.61 -32.03
C LEU A 113 -48.08 1.46 -30.80
N TRP A 114 -47.10 1.71 -29.94
CA TRP A 114 -47.30 2.56 -28.76
C TRP A 114 -47.42 4.04 -29.15
N PHE A 115 -46.60 4.52 -30.10
CA PHE A 115 -46.64 5.90 -30.59
C PHE A 115 -47.74 6.20 -31.60
N LEU A 116 -48.08 5.28 -32.51
CA LEU A 116 -49.14 5.46 -33.52
C LEU A 116 -50.47 4.86 -33.08
N GLY A 117 -50.47 3.96 -32.10
CA GLY A 117 -51.70 3.40 -31.57
C GLY A 117 -52.50 4.41 -30.76
N PRO A 118 -53.66 3.98 -30.25
CA PRO A 118 -54.59 4.87 -29.56
C PRO A 118 -53.93 5.65 -28.42
N GLY A 119 -52.99 5.04 -27.67
CA GLY A 119 -52.27 5.69 -26.57
C GLY A 119 -51.28 6.77 -26.99
N GLY A 120 -50.62 6.63 -28.14
CA GLY A 120 -49.68 7.62 -28.64
C GLY A 120 -50.38 8.86 -29.20
N ASN A 121 -51.56 8.68 -29.80
CA ASN A 121 -52.43 9.79 -30.14
C ASN A 121 -52.92 10.51 -28.86
N THR A 122 -53.22 9.79 -27.78
CA THR A 122 -53.53 10.39 -26.47
C THR A 122 -52.34 11.17 -25.90
N LEU A 123 -51.10 10.67 -26.03
CA LEU A 123 -49.90 11.37 -25.60
C LEU A 123 -49.66 12.66 -26.40
N LEU A 124 -49.83 12.62 -27.73
CA LEU A 124 -49.76 13.82 -28.56
C LEU A 124 -50.90 14.80 -28.23
N LEU A 125 -52.13 14.32 -28.04
CA LEU A 125 -53.25 15.17 -27.63
C LEU A 125 -53.01 15.80 -26.26
N MET A 126 -52.44 15.05 -25.33
CA MET A 126 -52.15 15.53 -23.98
C MET A 126 -51.00 16.52 -24.00
N LEU A 127 -49.98 16.35 -24.84
CA LEU A 127 -48.85 17.28 -24.98
C LEU A 127 -49.25 18.56 -25.73
N PHE A 128 -50.01 18.43 -26.81
CA PHE A 128 -50.50 19.56 -27.61
C PHE A 128 -51.90 20.03 -27.20
N TRP A 129 -52.37 19.65 -26.00
CA TRP A 129 -53.67 20.10 -25.52
C TRP A 129 -53.62 21.63 -25.40
N PRO A 130 -54.55 22.38 -26.03
CA PRO A 130 -54.66 23.83 -25.87
C PRO A 130 -54.83 24.31 -24.40
N GLY A 131 -55.07 23.40 -23.46
CA GLY A 131 -55.19 23.65 -22.03
C GLY A 131 -53.87 24.12 -21.43
N TRP A 132 -52.73 23.70 -21.99
CA TRP A 132 -51.41 24.21 -21.56
C TRP A 132 -51.25 25.70 -21.87
N LEU A 133 -51.76 26.17 -23.00
CA LEU A 133 -51.73 27.59 -23.36
C LEU A 133 -52.63 28.40 -22.41
N MET A 134 -53.81 27.87 -22.07
CA MET A 134 -54.70 28.47 -21.08
C MET A 134 -54.06 28.51 -19.68
N LEU A 135 -53.46 27.41 -19.22
CA LEU A 135 -52.72 27.35 -17.95
C LEU A 135 -51.55 28.33 -17.94
N ALA A 136 -50.75 28.40 -19.03
CA ALA A 136 -49.64 29.33 -19.15
C ALA A 136 -50.12 30.80 -19.14
N ALA A 137 -51.20 31.12 -19.83
CA ALA A 137 -51.80 32.45 -19.82
C ALA A 137 -52.36 32.84 -18.44
N LEU A 138 -52.97 31.89 -17.74
CA LEU A 138 -53.50 32.10 -16.39
C LEU A 138 -52.37 32.30 -15.39
N PHE A 139 -51.33 31.47 -15.46
CA PHE A 139 -50.12 31.63 -14.64
C PHE A 139 -49.42 32.96 -14.91
N TRP A 140 -49.33 33.36 -16.19
CA TRP A 140 -48.79 34.65 -16.59
C TRP A 140 -49.62 35.83 -16.07
N GLY A 141 -50.95 35.73 -16.13
CA GLY A 141 -51.87 36.74 -15.61
C GLY A 141 -51.76 36.87 -14.09
N VAL A 142 -51.75 35.76 -13.36
CA VAL A 142 -51.55 35.74 -11.92
C VAL A 142 -50.18 36.32 -11.57
N TRP A 143 -49.12 35.89 -12.25
CA TRP A 143 -47.77 36.43 -12.06
C TRP A 143 -47.69 37.95 -12.28
N ARG A 144 -48.42 38.47 -13.26
CA ARG A 144 -48.52 39.93 -13.51
C ARG A 144 -49.33 40.69 -12.46
N LEU A 145 -50.21 40.01 -11.72
CA LEU A 145 -51.07 40.60 -10.69
C LEU A 145 -50.47 40.47 -9.29
N THR A 146 -49.70 39.41 -9.02
CA THR A 146 -49.03 39.16 -7.74
C THR A 146 -47.54 39.53 -7.76
N GLY A 147 -47.03 39.96 -8.91
CA GLY A 147 -45.69 40.52 -9.09
C GLY A 147 -45.68 42.03 -8.93
#